data_AF-A0A7W1M571-F1
#
_entry.id   AF-A0A7W1M571-F1
#
_cell.length_a   1.000
_cell.length_b   1.000
_cell.length_c   1.000
_cell.angle_alpha   90.00
_cell.angle_beta   90.00
_cell.angle_gamma   90.00
#
_symmetry.space_group_name_H-M   'P 1'
#
loop_
_entity.id
_entity.type
_entity.pdbx_description
1 polymer ?
#
loop_
_entity_poly.entity_id
_entity_poly.type
_entity_poly.pdbx_seq_one_letter_code
_entity_poly.pdbx_strand_id
1 'polypeptide(L)'
;MTLLVEDTARNNLASWTIRAVEAGSARGAVLSPFTTPRLGTTYKQSGAQTAERLHDANADVWFDAATHALQMPNVGDFRYYDDWGLWPASRGVLDTEGDQRDHVQRVFAAQDALQARHLGPTILLHSPQSNTSQRALRMAEIAADEDSACYITVAGDSAFWAGGNALDAHIGGLAQVEPAGWFLVVTRNIAVLPVPAAQEEVHGLCRTARSLSEDGPVHISHGDLASLPAIVAGAATVGTGWDPRQRACAYASYVQRTAGGDGGQWFAQRTLRGLLSLLGRADTQLLANQDAALATRLLPGNVPPGTAEGWDHHASVLSGLVSSLQPSGSNSYESLRDLYATARTDWGLVANSIGCAPEADAWLRELALGLDRFASTEGW
;
A
#
# COMPACT_ATOMS: atom_id res chain seq x y z
N MET A 1 9.48 -13.48 1.63
CA MET A 1 9.04 -12.61 0.52
C MET A 1 8.16 -11.51 1.12
N THR A 2 8.40 -10.26 0.72
CA THR A 2 8.00 -9.08 1.51
C THR A 2 6.97 -8.17 0.83
N LEU A 3 6.66 -8.37 -0.45
CA LEU A 3 5.76 -7.48 -1.21
C LEU A 3 4.46 -8.16 -1.63
N LEU A 4 3.37 -7.40 -1.58
CA LEU A 4 2.14 -7.69 -2.31
C LEU A 4 1.95 -6.67 -3.44
N VAL A 5 1.53 -7.15 -4.60
CA VAL A 5 1.27 -6.30 -5.77
C VAL A 5 -0.18 -5.85 -5.77
N GLU A 6 -0.41 -4.54 -5.67
CA GLU A 6 -1.73 -3.92 -5.63
C GLU A 6 -2.37 -3.91 -7.03
N ASP A 7 -3.69 -4.06 -7.12
CA ASP A 7 -4.42 -4.08 -8.39
C ASP A 7 -4.70 -2.68 -8.97
N THR A 8 -5.10 -2.64 -10.24
CA THR A 8 -5.14 -1.44 -11.09
C THR A 8 -5.92 -1.67 -12.37
N ALA A 9 -6.17 -0.62 -13.15
CA ALA A 9 -6.92 -0.75 -14.38
C ALA A 9 -6.20 -1.46 -15.54
N ARG A 10 -4.93 -1.82 -15.41
CA ARG A 10 -4.20 -2.55 -16.47
C ARG A 10 -4.46 -4.05 -16.34
N ASN A 11 -4.24 -4.81 -17.42
CA ASN A 11 -4.48 -6.25 -17.48
C ASN A 11 -3.22 -7.10 -17.19
N ASN A 12 -2.28 -6.57 -16.40
CA ASN A 12 -0.95 -7.17 -16.20
C ASN A 12 -0.75 -7.77 -14.81
N LEU A 13 -1.72 -7.62 -13.88
CA LEU A 13 -1.58 -8.02 -12.48
C LEU A 13 -1.05 -9.44 -12.34
N ALA A 14 -1.76 -10.44 -12.88
CA ALA A 14 -1.33 -11.84 -12.80
C ALA A 14 0.08 -12.04 -13.39
N SER A 15 0.31 -11.60 -14.64
CA SER A 15 1.59 -11.85 -15.31
C SER A 15 2.79 -11.24 -14.59
N TRP A 16 2.65 -10.04 -14.03
CA TRP A 16 3.77 -9.34 -13.39
C TRP A 16 3.98 -9.87 -11.98
N THR A 17 2.90 -10.12 -11.22
CA THR A 17 2.99 -10.77 -9.92
C THR A 17 3.68 -12.14 -10.01
N ILE A 18 3.30 -12.97 -10.99
CA ILE A 18 3.94 -14.29 -11.20
C ILE A 18 5.44 -14.12 -11.40
N ARG A 19 5.87 -13.22 -12.29
CA ARG A 19 7.30 -12.95 -12.52
C ARG A 19 8.02 -12.47 -11.27
N ALA A 20 7.39 -11.61 -10.46
CA ALA A 20 8.01 -11.14 -9.21
C ALA A 20 8.04 -12.21 -8.11
N VAL A 21 7.07 -13.14 -8.08
CA VAL A 21 7.08 -14.29 -7.16
C VAL A 21 8.19 -15.27 -7.56
N GLU A 22 8.32 -15.58 -8.85
CA GLU A 22 9.40 -16.41 -9.39
C GLU A 22 10.78 -15.79 -9.11
N ALA A 23 10.89 -14.46 -9.19
CA ALA A 23 12.11 -13.72 -8.86
C ALA A 23 12.32 -13.52 -7.34
N GLY A 24 11.40 -13.98 -6.49
CA GLY A 24 11.46 -13.85 -5.03
C GLY A 24 11.25 -12.42 -4.48
N SER A 25 10.83 -11.48 -5.33
CA SER A 25 10.61 -10.07 -4.96
C SER A 25 9.21 -9.83 -4.36
N ALA A 26 8.21 -10.60 -4.76
CA ALA A 26 6.84 -10.53 -4.24
C ALA A 26 6.38 -11.90 -3.72
N ARG A 27 5.31 -11.91 -2.93
CA ARG A 27 4.64 -13.15 -2.47
C ARG A 27 3.25 -13.36 -3.07
N GLY A 28 2.64 -12.32 -3.62
CA GLY A 28 1.25 -12.37 -4.02
C GLY A 28 0.72 -11.03 -4.52
N ALA A 29 -0.60 -10.96 -4.67
CA ALA A 29 -1.31 -9.77 -5.13
C ALA A 29 -2.60 -9.53 -4.34
N VAL A 30 -3.04 -8.27 -4.36
CA VAL A 30 -4.32 -7.83 -3.80
C VAL A 30 -5.22 -7.37 -4.94
N LEU A 31 -6.31 -8.10 -5.18
CA LEU A 31 -7.33 -7.74 -6.15
C LEU A 31 -8.27 -6.67 -5.57
N SER A 32 -8.77 -5.78 -6.42
CA SER A 32 -9.77 -4.77 -6.02
C SER A 32 -10.99 -4.80 -6.94
N PRO A 33 -12.22 -4.67 -6.40
CA PRO A 33 -13.45 -4.62 -7.18
C PRO A 33 -13.57 -3.37 -8.06
N PHE A 34 -12.77 -2.32 -7.81
CA PHE A 34 -12.71 -1.14 -8.68
C PHE A 34 -11.95 -1.40 -9.99
N THR A 35 -11.14 -2.46 -10.03
CA THR A 35 -10.15 -2.67 -11.09
C THR A 35 -10.31 -4.00 -11.78
N THR A 36 -10.54 -5.08 -11.03
CA THR A 36 -10.72 -6.42 -11.58
C THR A 36 -12.22 -6.75 -11.66
N PRO A 37 -12.75 -7.06 -12.85
CA PRO A 37 -14.16 -7.39 -12.99
C PRO A 37 -14.46 -8.79 -12.47
N ARG A 38 -15.65 -8.97 -11.89
CA ARG A 38 -16.13 -10.31 -11.50
C ARG A 38 -16.21 -11.24 -12.71
N LEU A 39 -16.75 -10.74 -13.81
CA LEU A 39 -16.86 -11.44 -15.09
C LEU A 39 -15.87 -10.83 -16.10
N GLY A 40 -15.24 -11.68 -16.90
CA GLY A 40 -14.30 -11.22 -17.91
C GLY A 40 -14.97 -10.26 -18.90
N THR A 41 -14.20 -9.28 -19.37
CA THR A 41 -14.60 -8.39 -20.45
C THR A 41 -13.74 -8.67 -21.69
N THR A 42 -14.03 -8.00 -22.81
CA THR A 42 -13.17 -8.10 -24.01
C THR A 42 -11.71 -7.68 -23.75
N TYR A 43 -11.46 -6.87 -22.71
CA TYR A 43 -10.13 -6.29 -22.43
C TYR A 43 -9.47 -6.80 -21.14
N LYS A 44 -10.26 -7.31 -20.18
CA LYS A 44 -9.78 -7.75 -18.86
C LYS A 44 -10.28 -9.15 -18.53
N GLN A 45 -9.38 -9.96 -17.97
CA GLN A 45 -9.73 -11.26 -17.40
C GLN A 45 -10.67 -11.10 -16.20
N SER A 46 -11.43 -12.15 -15.88
CA SER A 46 -12.24 -12.17 -14.66
C SER A 46 -11.35 -12.25 -13.42
N GLY A 47 -11.92 -11.89 -12.27
CA GLY A 47 -11.28 -12.12 -10.97
C GLY A 47 -10.94 -13.58 -10.75
N ALA A 48 -11.85 -14.50 -11.08
CA ALA A 48 -11.62 -15.94 -10.95
C ALA A 48 -10.44 -16.43 -11.81
N GLN A 49 -10.36 -16.01 -13.08
CA GLN A 49 -9.22 -16.34 -13.96
C GLN A 49 -7.90 -15.73 -13.46
N THR A 50 -7.96 -14.53 -12.87
CA THR A 50 -6.78 -13.87 -12.31
C THR A 50 -6.28 -14.62 -11.07
N ALA A 51 -7.19 -14.99 -10.16
CA ALA A 51 -6.88 -15.76 -8.96
C ALA A 51 -6.34 -17.15 -9.29
N GLU A 52 -6.99 -17.89 -10.20
CA GLU A 52 -6.54 -19.21 -10.67
C GLU A 52 -5.08 -19.16 -11.15
N ARG A 53 -4.74 -18.20 -12.02
CA ARG A 53 -3.36 -18.02 -12.51
C ARG A 53 -2.35 -17.71 -11.42
N LEU A 54 -2.75 -16.99 -10.38
CA LEU A 54 -1.88 -16.67 -9.24
C LEU A 54 -1.67 -17.91 -8.35
N HIS A 55 -2.74 -18.66 -8.08
CA HIS A 55 -2.68 -19.92 -7.33
C HIS A 55 -1.81 -20.97 -8.04
N ASP A 56 -1.94 -21.11 -9.36
CA ASP A 56 -1.11 -22.01 -10.18
C ASP A 56 0.40 -21.70 -10.07
N ALA A 57 0.73 -20.43 -9.79
CA ALA A 57 2.10 -19.97 -9.57
C ALA A 57 2.51 -19.95 -8.09
N ASN A 58 1.70 -20.51 -7.19
CA ASN A 58 1.87 -20.47 -5.73
C ASN A 58 1.99 -19.04 -5.17
N ALA A 59 1.31 -18.07 -5.78
CA ALA A 59 1.25 -16.70 -5.31
C ALA A 59 0.06 -16.52 -4.36
N ASP A 60 0.24 -15.79 -3.27
CA ASP A 60 -0.86 -15.44 -2.37
C ASP A 60 -1.89 -14.55 -3.09
N VAL A 61 -3.17 -14.86 -2.90
CA VAL A 61 -4.29 -14.08 -3.45
C VAL A 61 -5.07 -13.44 -2.31
N TRP A 62 -5.17 -12.13 -2.37
CA TRP A 62 -6.02 -11.31 -1.51
C TRP A 62 -7.08 -10.59 -2.34
N PHE A 63 -8.21 -10.29 -1.73
CA PHE A 63 -9.23 -9.43 -2.31
C PHE A 63 -9.66 -8.40 -1.27
N ASP A 64 -9.28 -7.14 -1.49
CA ASP A 64 -9.76 -6.03 -0.68
C ASP A 64 -11.05 -5.49 -1.30
N ALA A 65 -12.15 -5.57 -0.55
CA ALA A 65 -13.45 -5.02 -0.96
C ALA A 65 -13.42 -3.50 -1.17
N ALA A 66 -12.38 -2.82 -0.67
CA ALA A 66 -12.15 -1.38 -0.78
C ALA A 66 -13.38 -0.56 -0.33
N THR A 67 -14.10 -1.05 0.68
CA THR A 67 -15.30 -0.40 1.23
C THR A 67 -14.99 1.01 1.74
N HIS A 68 -13.78 1.23 2.26
CA HIS A 68 -13.28 2.54 2.68
C HIS A 68 -13.23 3.56 1.52
N ALA A 69 -13.03 3.11 0.27
CA ALA A 69 -13.01 3.99 -0.89
C ALA A 69 -14.38 4.64 -1.18
N LEU A 70 -15.48 4.02 -0.72
CA LEU A 70 -16.84 4.56 -0.90
C LEU A 70 -17.10 5.86 -0.14
N GLN A 71 -16.27 6.17 0.86
CA GLN A 71 -16.33 7.40 1.62
C GLN A 71 -15.37 8.47 1.09
N MET A 72 -14.57 8.15 0.06
CA MET A 72 -13.66 9.11 -0.54
C MET A 72 -14.44 10.15 -1.37
N PRO A 73 -14.03 11.43 -1.32
CA PRO A 73 -14.64 12.48 -2.13
C PRO A 73 -14.67 12.13 -3.62
N ASN A 74 -15.82 12.33 -4.26
CA ASN A 74 -16.04 12.15 -5.70
C ASN A 74 -15.82 10.71 -6.23
N VAL A 75 -15.81 9.71 -5.35
CA VAL A 75 -15.78 8.29 -5.76
C VAL A 75 -16.88 8.00 -6.79
N GLY A 76 -16.50 7.31 -7.87
CA GLY A 76 -17.43 7.08 -8.98
C GLY A 76 -17.00 6.07 -10.03
N ASP A 77 -15.79 5.49 -9.97
CA ASP A 77 -15.35 4.46 -10.92
C ASP A 77 -15.93 3.07 -10.56
N PHE A 78 -17.24 2.94 -10.62
CA PHE A 78 -17.97 1.74 -10.18
C PHE A 78 -18.17 0.68 -11.25
N ARG A 79 -17.52 0.84 -12.41
CA ARG A 79 -17.72 0.01 -13.61
C ARG A 79 -17.72 -1.48 -13.34
N TYR A 80 -16.84 -1.93 -12.45
CA TYR A 80 -16.71 -3.34 -12.07
C TYR A 80 -17.19 -3.63 -10.66
N TYR A 81 -17.25 -2.59 -9.81
CA TYR A 81 -17.54 -2.72 -8.40
C TYR A 81 -18.92 -3.32 -8.16
N ASP A 82 -19.93 -2.86 -8.91
CA ASP A 82 -21.31 -3.30 -8.74
C ASP A 82 -21.53 -4.76 -9.14
N ASP A 83 -20.75 -5.28 -10.09
CA ASP A 83 -20.88 -6.66 -10.58
C ASP A 83 -20.47 -7.70 -9.52
N TRP A 84 -19.66 -7.31 -8.53
CA TRP A 84 -19.23 -8.19 -7.45
C TRP A 84 -20.35 -8.56 -6.48
N GLY A 85 -21.42 -7.78 -6.41
CA GLY A 85 -22.55 -8.08 -5.51
C GLY A 85 -22.21 -7.99 -4.02
N LEU A 86 -21.25 -7.12 -3.67
CA LEU A 86 -20.77 -6.91 -2.29
C LEU A 86 -21.79 -6.26 -1.35
N TRP A 87 -22.94 -5.86 -1.89
CA TRP A 87 -23.99 -5.14 -1.17
C TRP A 87 -25.34 -5.84 -1.40
N PRO A 88 -26.18 -5.97 -0.36
CA PRO A 88 -27.53 -6.52 -0.52
C PRO A 88 -28.51 -5.53 -1.17
N ALA A 89 -28.27 -4.24 -0.97
CA ALA A 89 -29.08 -3.14 -1.45
C ALA A 89 -28.19 -2.01 -1.97
N SER A 90 -28.47 -0.77 -1.57
CA SER A 90 -27.64 0.38 -1.93
C SER A 90 -26.22 0.24 -1.36
N ARG A 91 -25.24 0.49 -2.21
CA ARG A 91 -23.82 0.54 -1.84
C ARG A 91 -23.58 1.51 -0.69
N GLY A 92 -22.79 1.09 0.30
CA GLY A 92 -22.37 1.93 1.43
C GLY A 92 -23.33 1.95 2.62
N VAL A 93 -24.46 1.24 2.56
CA VAL A 93 -25.40 1.15 3.69
C VAL A 93 -24.82 0.24 4.77
N LEU A 94 -24.48 0.83 5.92
CA LEU A 94 -23.83 0.16 7.07
C LEU A 94 -24.40 0.68 8.41
N ASP A 95 -25.65 1.13 8.40
CA ASP A 95 -26.23 1.86 9.54
C ASP A 95 -26.64 0.96 10.69
N THR A 96 -27.01 -0.29 10.40
CA THR A 96 -27.33 -1.30 11.41
C THR A 96 -26.31 -2.43 11.44
N GLU A 97 -26.28 -3.18 12.54
CA GLU A 97 -25.47 -4.40 12.64
C GLU A 97 -25.85 -5.44 11.58
N GLY A 98 -27.15 -5.54 11.23
CA GLY A 98 -27.61 -6.43 10.17
C GLY A 98 -27.02 -6.07 8.80
N ASP A 99 -26.98 -4.78 8.47
CA ASP A 99 -26.37 -4.30 7.22
C ASP A 99 -24.86 -4.58 7.20
N GLN A 100 -24.18 -4.38 8.33
CA GLN A 100 -22.75 -4.64 8.47
C GLN A 100 -22.44 -6.13 8.30
N ARG A 101 -23.21 -7.02 8.94
CA ARG A 101 -23.03 -8.47 8.84
C ARG A 101 -23.30 -9.00 7.44
N ASP A 102 -24.38 -8.58 6.79
CA ASP A 102 -24.67 -8.98 5.39
C ASP A 102 -23.56 -8.51 4.43
N HIS A 103 -23.03 -7.29 4.62
CA HIS A 103 -21.89 -6.80 3.84
C HIS A 103 -20.63 -7.67 4.04
N VAL A 104 -20.26 -7.96 5.29
CA VAL A 104 -19.12 -8.85 5.62
C VAL A 104 -19.28 -10.21 4.97
N GLN A 105 -20.45 -10.86 5.13
CA GLN A 105 -20.73 -12.18 4.57
C GLN A 105 -20.62 -12.19 3.04
N ARG A 106 -21.05 -11.13 2.35
CA ARG A 106 -20.91 -11.01 0.89
C ARG A 106 -19.47 -10.81 0.44
N VAL A 107 -18.70 -10.04 1.20
CA VAL A 107 -17.26 -9.87 0.94
C VAL A 107 -16.54 -11.20 1.11
N PHE A 108 -16.82 -11.95 2.18
CA PHE A 108 -16.23 -13.28 2.41
C PHE A 108 -16.66 -14.29 1.35
N ALA A 109 -17.93 -14.29 0.94
CA ALA A 109 -18.40 -15.12 -0.16
C ALA A 109 -17.70 -14.81 -1.50
N ALA A 110 -17.38 -13.53 -1.76
CA ALA A 110 -16.58 -13.15 -2.92
C ALA A 110 -15.12 -13.63 -2.79
N GLN A 111 -14.53 -13.55 -1.60
CA GLN A 111 -13.19 -14.06 -1.30
C GLN A 111 -13.12 -15.58 -1.44
N ASP A 112 -14.11 -16.31 -0.95
CA ASP A 112 -14.25 -17.77 -1.11
C ASP A 112 -14.30 -18.19 -2.58
N ALA A 113 -15.08 -17.46 -3.39
CA ALA A 113 -15.17 -17.72 -4.83
C ALA A 113 -13.84 -17.53 -5.57
N LEU A 114 -12.91 -16.75 -5.00
CA LEU A 114 -11.56 -16.54 -5.50
C LEU A 114 -10.51 -17.42 -4.81
N GLN A 115 -10.91 -18.21 -3.80
CA GLN A 115 -10.02 -18.90 -2.87
C GLN A 115 -8.99 -17.93 -2.26
N ALA A 116 -9.40 -16.68 -2.04
CA ALA A 116 -8.61 -15.68 -1.34
C ALA A 116 -8.80 -15.82 0.17
N ARG A 117 -7.81 -15.40 0.95
CA ARG A 117 -7.96 -15.33 2.40
C ARG A 117 -9.01 -14.29 2.77
N HIS A 118 -9.73 -14.56 3.86
CA HIS A 118 -10.74 -13.62 4.35
C HIS A 118 -10.07 -12.34 4.84
N LEU A 119 -10.50 -11.22 4.28
CA LEU A 119 -10.06 -9.88 4.63
C LEU A 119 -11.29 -9.02 4.94
N GLY A 120 -11.48 -8.75 6.22
CA GLY A 120 -12.62 -7.99 6.74
C GLY A 120 -12.67 -6.58 6.17
N PRO A 121 -13.82 -6.14 5.61
CA PRO A 121 -13.98 -4.80 5.09
C PRO A 121 -13.97 -3.76 6.21
N THR A 122 -13.58 -2.53 5.86
CA THR A 122 -13.58 -1.39 6.79
C THR A 122 -14.08 -0.13 6.09
N ILE A 123 -14.26 0.94 6.87
CA ILE A 123 -14.66 2.26 6.40
C ILE A 123 -13.51 3.26 6.56
N LEU A 124 -13.59 4.40 5.87
CA LEU A 124 -12.55 5.43 5.93
C LEU A 124 -12.59 6.17 7.26
N LEU A 125 -11.47 6.16 7.97
CA LEU A 125 -11.32 6.81 9.25
C LEU A 125 -10.62 8.17 9.10
N HIS A 126 -11.27 9.22 9.58
CA HIS A 126 -10.71 10.59 9.67
C HIS A 126 -10.33 10.98 11.10
N SER A 127 -10.91 10.29 12.10
CA SER A 127 -10.66 10.53 13.52
C SER A 127 -10.89 9.24 14.32
N PRO A 128 -9.96 8.86 15.22
CA PRO A 128 -10.10 7.67 16.07
C PRO A 128 -11.24 7.74 17.10
N GLN A 129 -11.80 8.92 17.36
CA GLN A 129 -12.86 9.15 18.36
C GLN A 129 -14.21 9.53 17.74
N SER A 130 -14.49 9.03 16.55
CA SER A 130 -15.74 9.29 15.83
C SER A 130 -16.72 8.12 15.93
N ASN A 131 -18.01 8.38 15.64
CA ASN A 131 -18.99 7.30 15.43
C ASN A 131 -18.57 6.37 14.29
N THR A 132 -17.86 6.90 13.28
CA THR A 132 -17.25 6.11 12.21
C THR A 132 -16.20 5.14 12.76
N SER A 133 -15.37 5.58 13.70
CA SER A 133 -14.40 4.70 14.39
C SER A 133 -15.10 3.57 15.16
N GLN A 134 -16.17 3.87 15.90
CA GLN A 134 -16.96 2.84 16.59
C GLN A 134 -17.62 1.85 15.63
N ARG A 135 -18.10 2.34 14.47
CA ARG A 135 -18.67 1.49 13.43
C ARG A 135 -17.61 0.57 12.80
N ALA A 136 -16.38 1.08 12.56
CA ALA A 136 -15.28 0.26 12.05
C ALA A 136 -14.88 -0.84 13.05
N LEU A 137 -14.83 -0.54 14.35
CA LEU A 137 -14.63 -1.54 15.40
C LEU A 137 -15.72 -2.62 15.35
N ARG A 138 -16.99 -2.22 15.28
CA ARG A 138 -18.10 -3.18 15.19
C ARG A 138 -18.02 -4.06 13.94
N MET A 139 -17.62 -3.50 12.80
CA MET A 139 -17.41 -4.28 11.57
C MET A 139 -16.26 -5.28 11.71
N ALA A 140 -15.19 -4.92 12.40
CA ALA A 140 -14.08 -5.83 12.67
C ALA A 140 -14.50 -7.00 13.59
N GLU A 141 -15.26 -6.71 14.65
CA GLU A 141 -15.86 -7.74 15.52
C GLU A 141 -16.76 -8.70 14.72
N ILE A 142 -17.64 -8.15 13.87
CA ILE A 142 -18.51 -8.96 13.01
C ILE A 142 -17.69 -9.82 12.04
N ALA A 143 -16.63 -9.29 11.44
CA ALA A 143 -15.76 -10.07 10.55
C ALA A 143 -15.08 -11.23 11.28
N ALA A 144 -14.58 -11.01 12.49
CA ALA A 144 -13.99 -12.07 13.31
C ALA A 144 -15.01 -13.08 13.85
N ASP A 145 -16.25 -12.65 14.13
CA ASP A 145 -17.35 -13.55 14.46
C ASP A 145 -17.69 -14.51 13.30
N GLU A 146 -17.62 -14.02 12.06
CA GLU A 146 -17.88 -14.81 10.85
C GLU A 146 -16.70 -15.73 10.49
N ASP A 147 -15.46 -15.23 10.60
CA ASP A 147 -14.24 -16.04 10.50
C ASP A 147 -13.15 -15.50 11.46
N SER A 148 -12.88 -16.25 12.54
CA SER A 148 -11.84 -15.90 13.51
C SER A 148 -10.42 -15.91 12.93
N ALA A 149 -10.22 -16.55 11.77
CA ALA A 149 -8.93 -16.58 11.08
C ALA A 149 -8.80 -15.49 10.00
N CYS A 150 -9.77 -14.57 9.90
CA CYS A 150 -9.70 -13.48 8.93
C CYS A 150 -8.59 -12.48 9.28
N TYR A 151 -8.22 -11.67 8.29
CA TYR A 151 -7.42 -10.47 8.48
C TYR A 151 -8.35 -9.26 8.57
N ILE A 152 -7.94 -8.20 9.24
CA ILE A 152 -8.74 -6.97 9.37
C ILE A 152 -8.05 -5.79 8.70
N THR A 153 -8.81 -5.04 7.89
CA THR A 153 -8.34 -3.79 7.28
C THR A 153 -8.61 -2.59 8.19
N VAL A 154 -7.64 -1.69 8.30
CA VAL A 154 -7.77 -0.36 8.93
C VAL A 154 -7.35 0.68 7.90
N ALA A 155 -8.28 1.51 7.46
CA ALA A 155 -8.05 2.52 6.44
C ALA A 155 -8.28 3.92 7.00
N GLY A 156 -7.23 4.72 7.08
CA GLY A 156 -7.30 6.07 7.63
C GLY A 156 -6.57 7.10 6.78
N ASP A 157 -6.96 8.36 6.91
CA ASP A 157 -6.19 9.47 6.36
C ASP A 157 -5.10 9.96 7.34
N SER A 158 -4.31 10.96 6.91
CA SER A 158 -3.26 11.56 7.74
C SER A 158 -3.75 12.02 9.12
N ALA A 159 -4.98 12.52 9.24
CA ALA A 159 -5.52 13.01 10.50
C ALA A 159 -5.83 11.87 11.47
N PHE A 160 -6.36 10.76 10.97
CA PHE A 160 -6.58 9.55 11.78
C PHE A 160 -5.27 8.99 12.34
N TRP A 161 -4.27 8.79 11.47
CA TRP A 161 -2.97 8.26 11.87
C TRP A 161 -2.18 9.23 12.77
N ALA A 162 -2.41 10.54 12.65
CA ALA A 162 -1.85 11.54 13.55
C ALA A 162 -2.60 11.67 14.89
N GLY A 163 -3.61 10.83 15.16
CA GLY A 163 -4.52 10.95 16.31
C GLY A 163 -3.92 10.73 17.70
N GLY A 164 -2.62 10.41 17.83
CA GLY A 164 -1.93 10.25 19.12
C GLY A 164 -2.61 9.22 20.03
N ASN A 165 -2.84 9.57 21.30
CA ASN A 165 -3.46 8.66 22.28
C ASN A 165 -4.87 8.18 21.86
N ALA A 166 -5.59 8.98 21.07
CA ALA A 166 -6.89 8.60 20.54
C ALA A 166 -6.76 7.44 19.55
N LEU A 167 -5.71 7.47 18.71
CA LEU A 167 -5.37 6.37 17.82
C LEU A 167 -5.06 5.11 18.64
N ASP A 168 -4.23 5.23 19.68
CA ASP A 168 -3.83 4.09 20.51
C ASP A 168 -5.03 3.41 21.16
N ALA A 169 -6.00 4.19 21.67
CA ALA A 169 -7.23 3.65 22.24
C ALA A 169 -8.08 2.90 21.20
N HIS A 170 -8.17 3.44 19.98
CA HIS A 170 -8.89 2.78 18.89
C HIS A 170 -8.20 1.48 18.45
N ILE A 171 -6.87 1.51 18.26
CA ILE A 171 -6.09 0.32 17.90
C ILE A 171 -6.13 -0.71 19.03
N GLY A 172 -6.08 -0.29 20.29
CA GLY A 172 -6.24 -1.19 21.43
C GLY A 172 -7.59 -1.90 21.43
N GLY A 173 -8.66 -1.21 21.01
CA GLY A 173 -9.98 -1.82 20.80
C GLY A 173 -9.98 -2.85 19.66
N LEU A 174 -9.34 -2.54 18.53
CA LEU A 174 -9.19 -3.48 17.42
C LEU A 174 -8.37 -4.70 17.83
N ALA A 175 -7.28 -4.52 18.57
CA ALA A 175 -6.41 -5.61 19.00
C ALA A 175 -7.16 -6.67 19.84
N GLN A 176 -8.22 -6.29 20.57
CA GLN A 176 -9.06 -7.25 21.30
C GLN A 176 -9.83 -8.23 20.40
N VAL A 177 -9.92 -7.94 19.09
CA VAL A 177 -10.56 -8.82 18.11
C VAL A 177 -9.67 -10.03 17.78
N GLU A 178 -8.35 -9.93 18.01
CA GLU A 178 -7.36 -11.00 17.81
C GLU A 178 -7.45 -11.70 16.42
N PRO A 179 -7.48 -10.95 15.29
CA PRO A 179 -7.52 -11.56 13.96
C PRO A 179 -6.17 -12.22 13.60
N ALA A 180 -6.16 -13.01 12.53
CA ALA A 180 -4.95 -13.67 12.04
C ALA A 180 -3.92 -12.71 11.41
N GLY A 181 -4.25 -11.43 11.24
CA GLY A 181 -3.35 -10.39 10.77
C GLY A 181 -4.07 -9.12 10.33
N TRP A 182 -3.30 -8.16 9.82
CA TRP A 182 -3.74 -6.78 9.63
C TRP A 182 -3.37 -6.21 8.26
N PHE A 183 -4.27 -5.42 7.68
CA PHE A 183 -4.01 -4.57 6.52
C PHE A 183 -4.16 -3.11 6.94
N LEU A 184 -3.09 -2.33 6.93
CA LEU A 184 -3.12 -0.90 7.22
C LEU A 184 -3.04 -0.12 5.92
N VAL A 185 -4.00 0.78 5.70
CA VAL A 185 -4.09 1.61 4.49
C VAL A 185 -3.99 3.08 4.88
N VAL A 186 -2.98 3.77 4.35
CA VAL A 186 -2.86 5.23 4.48
C VAL A 186 -3.47 5.88 3.24
N THR A 187 -4.60 6.54 3.42
CA THR A 187 -5.31 7.21 2.34
C THR A 187 -4.82 8.65 2.14
N ARG A 188 -4.82 9.09 0.88
CA ARG A 188 -4.28 10.38 0.46
C ARG A 188 -5.28 11.16 -0.38
N ASN A 189 -5.19 12.48 -0.36
CA ASN A 189 -5.98 13.32 -1.27
C ASN A 189 -5.54 13.14 -2.74
N ILE A 190 -4.23 13.00 -2.98
CA ILE A 190 -3.62 12.96 -4.31
C ILE A 190 -2.64 11.79 -4.45
N ALA A 191 -2.57 11.21 -5.66
CA ALA A 191 -1.64 10.12 -6.00
C ALA A 191 -0.31 10.69 -6.53
N VAL A 192 0.44 11.38 -5.68
CA VAL A 192 1.77 11.92 -6.04
C VAL A 192 2.88 11.01 -5.51
N LEU A 193 3.99 10.98 -6.23
CA LEU A 193 5.20 10.25 -5.84
C LEU A 193 6.39 11.20 -5.90
N PRO A 194 7.25 11.22 -4.86
CA PRO A 194 7.12 10.49 -3.59
C PRO A 194 5.87 10.88 -2.79
N VAL A 195 5.38 9.96 -1.95
CA VAL A 195 4.17 10.19 -1.15
C VAL A 195 4.50 11.14 0.00
N PRO A 196 3.86 12.31 0.10
CA PRO A 196 4.04 13.18 1.26
C PRO A 196 3.44 12.50 2.49
N ALA A 197 4.17 12.56 3.60
CA ALA A 197 3.72 12.10 4.90
C ALA A 197 4.04 13.18 5.94
N ALA A 198 3.25 13.23 7.01
CA ALA A 198 3.53 14.11 8.16
C ALA A 198 4.24 13.32 9.27
N GLN A 199 5.10 14.00 10.05
CA GLN A 199 5.78 13.39 11.18
C GLN A 199 4.83 12.63 12.12
N GLU A 200 3.70 13.24 12.51
CA GLU A 200 2.73 12.66 13.45
C GLU A 200 2.07 11.40 12.90
N GLU A 201 1.76 11.40 11.60
CA GLU A 201 1.17 10.26 10.90
C GLU A 201 2.14 9.08 10.88
N VAL A 202 3.40 9.32 10.52
CA VAL A 202 4.44 8.28 10.48
C VAL A 202 4.64 7.69 11.87
N HIS A 203 4.74 8.54 12.88
CA HIS A 203 4.86 8.11 14.27
C HIS A 203 3.66 7.26 14.72
N GLY A 204 2.44 7.66 14.38
CA GLY A 204 1.23 6.89 14.66
C GLY A 204 1.23 5.54 13.97
N LEU A 205 1.53 5.51 12.67
CA LEU A 205 1.58 4.28 11.88
C LEU A 205 2.64 3.31 12.41
N CYS A 206 3.83 3.78 12.79
CA CYS A 206 4.87 2.94 13.38
C CYS A 206 4.41 2.30 14.69
N ARG A 207 3.83 3.08 15.61
CA ARG A 207 3.33 2.54 16.89
C ARG A 207 2.19 1.55 16.69
N THR A 208 1.29 1.82 15.74
CA THR A 208 0.23 0.88 15.36
C THR A 208 0.83 -0.42 14.80
N ALA A 209 1.75 -0.33 13.83
CA ALA A 209 2.39 -1.50 13.26
C ALA A 209 3.14 -2.31 14.32
N ARG A 210 3.88 -1.64 15.22
CA ARG A 210 4.58 -2.27 16.34
C ARG A 210 3.62 -3.03 17.23
N SER A 211 2.58 -2.38 17.74
CA SER A 211 1.60 -2.99 18.64
C SER A 211 0.88 -4.17 18.01
N LEU A 212 0.39 -4.02 16.77
CA LEU A 212 -0.36 -5.08 16.09
C LEU A 212 0.53 -6.26 15.65
N SER A 213 1.81 -6.00 15.37
CA SER A 213 2.77 -7.03 14.96
C SER A 213 3.10 -8.05 16.05
N GLU A 214 2.79 -7.75 17.31
CA GLU A 214 3.02 -8.67 18.42
C GLU A 214 2.06 -9.87 18.38
N ASP A 215 0.84 -9.66 17.86
CA ASP A 215 -0.22 -10.67 17.83
C ASP A 215 -0.43 -11.27 16.42
N GLY A 216 -0.08 -10.53 15.35
CA GLY A 216 -0.24 -11.02 13.99
C GLY A 216 0.52 -10.23 12.94
N PRO A 217 0.78 -10.80 11.74
CA PRO A 217 1.48 -10.11 10.68
C PRO A 217 0.73 -8.85 10.20
N VAL A 218 1.47 -7.75 10.06
CA VAL A 218 0.96 -6.49 9.54
C VAL A 218 1.41 -6.28 8.09
N HIS A 219 0.45 -5.98 7.21
CA HIS A 219 0.67 -5.53 5.85
C HIS A 219 0.37 -4.03 5.72
N ILE A 220 1.28 -3.26 5.13
CA ILE A 220 1.00 -1.85 4.77
C ILE A 220 0.61 -1.77 3.31
N SER A 221 -0.68 -1.64 3.03
CA SER A 221 -1.20 -1.58 1.67
C SER A 221 -0.95 -0.22 1.04
N HIS A 222 -0.68 -0.22 -0.28
CA HIS A 222 -0.30 0.97 -1.05
C HIS A 222 0.81 1.81 -0.39
N GLY A 223 1.79 1.12 0.20
CA GLY A 223 2.77 1.73 1.08
C GLY A 223 4.08 2.17 0.41
N ASP A 224 4.54 1.37 -0.56
CA ASP A 224 5.80 1.55 -1.31
C ASP A 224 6.99 1.98 -0.42
N LEU A 225 7.90 2.81 -0.93
CA LEU A 225 9.04 3.36 -0.18
C LEU A 225 8.63 4.20 1.04
N ALA A 226 7.41 4.74 1.09
CA ALA A 226 6.94 5.54 2.22
C ALA A 226 6.66 4.67 3.47
N SER A 227 6.56 3.35 3.33
CA SER A 227 6.25 2.43 4.42
C SER A 227 7.46 1.78 5.08
N LEU A 228 8.68 2.14 4.67
CA LEU A 228 9.90 1.65 5.32
C LEU A 228 9.94 1.91 6.84
N PRO A 229 9.43 3.03 7.39
CA PRO A 229 9.33 3.20 8.85
C PRO A 229 8.45 2.15 9.52
N ALA A 230 7.33 1.77 8.90
CA ALA A 230 6.44 0.75 9.44
C ALA A 230 7.08 -0.64 9.41
N ILE A 231 7.90 -0.95 8.39
CA ILE A 231 8.73 -2.17 8.37
C ILE A 231 9.69 -2.19 9.56
N VAL A 232 10.40 -1.08 9.81
CA VAL A 232 11.30 -0.96 10.98
C VAL A 232 10.53 -1.13 12.29
N ALA A 233 9.27 -0.72 12.35
CA ALA A 233 8.42 -0.86 13.51
C ALA A 233 7.85 -2.27 13.73
N GLY A 234 7.86 -3.14 12.71
CA GLY A 234 7.38 -4.53 12.83
C GLY A 234 6.46 -5.01 11.70
N ALA A 235 6.13 -4.16 10.73
CA ALA A 235 5.33 -4.61 9.58
C ALA A 235 6.05 -5.71 8.80
N ALA A 236 5.30 -6.75 8.43
CA ALA A 236 5.84 -7.92 7.76
C ALA A 236 5.96 -7.73 6.25
N THR A 237 5.03 -6.97 5.66
CA THR A 237 4.94 -6.80 4.20
C THR A 237 4.45 -5.41 3.81
N VAL A 238 4.74 -5.01 2.57
CA VAL A 238 4.33 -3.72 1.98
C VAL A 238 3.69 -3.93 0.62
N GLY A 239 2.63 -3.18 0.36
CA GLY A 239 1.95 -3.09 -0.92
C GLY A 239 2.68 -2.13 -1.85
N THR A 240 2.84 -2.51 -3.11
CA THR A 240 3.40 -1.67 -4.17
C THR A 240 2.67 -1.92 -5.49
N GLY A 241 2.97 -1.12 -6.50
CA GLY A 241 2.61 -1.42 -7.87
C GLY A 241 3.41 -0.57 -8.85
N TRP A 242 2.93 -0.49 -10.08
CA TRP A 242 3.66 0.21 -11.14
C TRP A 242 3.21 1.65 -11.32
N ASP A 243 1.93 1.95 -11.15
CA ASP A 243 1.37 3.30 -11.28
C ASP A 243 1.21 3.97 -9.90
N PRO A 244 1.18 5.32 -9.84
CA PRO A 244 0.99 6.05 -8.58
C PRO A 244 -0.22 5.62 -7.75
N ARG A 245 -1.33 5.29 -8.40
CA ARG A 245 -2.56 4.81 -7.75
C ARG A 245 -2.43 3.46 -7.02
N GLN A 246 -1.39 2.68 -7.31
CA GLN A 246 -1.08 1.43 -6.61
C GLN A 246 -0.08 1.64 -5.49
N ARG A 247 0.76 2.67 -5.62
CA ARG A 247 1.79 3.02 -4.63
C ARG A 247 1.29 3.99 -3.56
N ALA A 248 0.10 4.55 -3.77
CA ALA A 248 -0.60 5.41 -2.84
C ALA A 248 -2.11 5.23 -3.02
N CYS A 249 -2.81 4.90 -1.92
CA CYS A 249 -4.27 4.83 -1.91
C CYS A 249 -4.85 6.25 -1.89
N ALA A 250 -5.08 6.83 -3.06
CA ALA A 250 -5.52 8.22 -3.17
C ALA A 250 -6.98 8.35 -3.61
N TYR A 251 -7.68 9.37 -3.11
CA TYR A 251 -9.08 9.67 -3.46
C TYR A 251 -9.25 9.82 -4.98
N ALA A 252 -8.32 10.51 -5.62
CA ALA A 252 -8.29 10.69 -7.07
C ALA A 252 -8.26 9.38 -7.88
N SER A 253 -7.80 8.28 -7.29
CA SER A 253 -7.73 6.96 -7.95
C SER A 253 -9.10 6.31 -8.14
N TYR A 254 -10.11 6.74 -7.38
CA TYR A 254 -11.45 6.14 -7.35
C TYR A 254 -12.53 7.02 -8.01
N VAL A 255 -12.15 8.21 -8.50
CA VAL A 255 -13.05 9.13 -9.19
C VAL A 255 -13.47 8.55 -10.54
N GLN A 256 -14.72 8.81 -10.94
CA GLN A 256 -15.24 8.40 -12.25
C GLN A 256 -14.32 8.92 -13.37
N ARG A 257 -13.85 8.02 -14.23
CA ARG A 257 -13.03 8.39 -15.38
C ARG A 257 -13.88 9.04 -16.46
N THR A 258 -13.31 10.04 -17.12
CA THR A 258 -13.91 10.64 -18.31
C THR A 258 -14.03 9.59 -19.42
N ALA A 259 -15.18 9.52 -20.09
CA ALA A 259 -15.39 8.60 -21.20
C ALA A 259 -14.36 8.85 -22.32
N GLY A 260 -13.72 7.79 -22.82
CA GLY A 260 -12.65 7.89 -23.83
C GLY A 260 -11.26 8.23 -23.28
N GLY A 261 -11.10 8.41 -21.96
CA GLY A 261 -9.80 8.51 -21.30
C GLY A 261 -9.11 7.16 -21.24
N ASP A 262 -8.47 6.75 -22.32
CA ASP A 262 -7.70 5.50 -22.36
C ASP A 262 -6.47 5.59 -21.46
N GLY A 263 -6.44 4.70 -20.47
CA GLY A 263 -5.25 4.10 -19.85
C GLY A 263 -4.22 4.99 -19.14
N GLY A 264 -4.10 6.27 -19.44
CA GLY A 264 -2.93 7.08 -19.09
C GLY A 264 -1.64 6.56 -19.77
N GLN A 265 -0.61 7.40 -19.78
CA GLN A 265 0.74 6.95 -20.11
C GLN A 265 1.23 5.96 -19.06
N TRP A 266 2.12 5.04 -19.46
CA TRP A 266 2.79 4.17 -18.50
C TRP A 266 3.66 5.00 -17.57
N PHE A 267 3.64 4.67 -16.28
CA PHE A 267 4.53 5.26 -15.32
C PHE A 267 5.98 4.83 -15.62
N ALA A 268 6.76 5.76 -16.18
CA ALA A 268 8.10 5.51 -16.71
C ALA A 268 9.19 6.14 -15.82
N GLN A 269 9.09 5.96 -14.51
CA GLN A 269 10.11 6.41 -13.56
C GLN A 269 10.99 5.24 -13.13
N ARG A 270 12.26 5.53 -12.86
CA ARG A 270 13.23 4.54 -12.36
C ARG A 270 13.42 4.72 -10.87
N THR A 271 13.52 3.62 -10.14
CA THR A 271 13.83 3.64 -8.71
C THR A 271 15.33 3.74 -8.49
N LEU A 272 15.76 4.84 -7.90
CA LEU A 272 17.14 5.04 -7.48
C LEU A 272 17.22 4.70 -5.99
N ARG A 273 17.78 3.54 -5.67
CA ARG A 273 17.92 3.05 -4.29
C ARG A 273 18.62 4.08 -3.40
N GLY A 274 19.70 4.71 -3.91
CA GLY A 274 20.47 5.69 -3.15
C GLY A 274 19.67 6.96 -2.81
N LEU A 275 18.63 7.28 -3.58
CA LEU A 275 17.76 8.43 -3.31
C LEU A 275 16.51 8.05 -2.50
N LEU A 276 16.30 6.74 -2.29
CA LEU A 276 15.03 6.17 -1.83
C LEU A 276 13.83 6.73 -2.60
N SER A 277 14.00 7.03 -3.88
CA SER A 277 13.01 7.77 -4.66
C SER A 277 12.99 7.33 -6.11
N LEU A 278 12.10 7.96 -6.87
CA LEU A 278 11.88 7.76 -8.28
C LEU A 278 12.34 9.01 -9.03
N LEU A 279 13.09 8.82 -10.12
CA LEU A 279 13.37 9.90 -11.07
C LEU A 279 12.71 9.60 -12.40
N GLY A 280 12.25 10.66 -13.08
CA GLY A 280 11.78 10.58 -14.45
C GLY A 280 12.86 10.03 -15.39
N ARG A 281 12.44 9.41 -16.49
CA ARG A 281 13.37 8.86 -17.49
C ARG A 281 14.34 9.93 -18.02
N ALA A 282 13.84 11.15 -18.28
CA ALA A 282 14.64 12.25 -18.78
C ALA A 282 15.73 12.66 -17.77
N ASP A 283 15.35 12.86 -16.51
CA ASP A 283 16.28 13.24 -15.43
C ASP A 283 17.29 12.14 -15.14
N THR A 284 16.85 10.88 -15.16
CA THR A 284 17.77 9.74 -14.98
C THR A 284 18.79 9.66 -16.11
N GLN A 285 18.37 9.91 -17.35
CA GLN A 285 19.29 9.94 -18.50
C GLN A 285 20.22 11.15 -18.44
N LEU A 286 19.71 12.31 -18.03
CA LEU A 286 20.50 13.53 -17.86
C LEU A 286 21.57 13.33 -16.79
N LEU A 287 21.22 12.72 -15.66
CA LEU A 287 22.15 12.36 -14.60
C LEU A 287 23.22 11.39 -15.10
N ALA A 288 22.84 10.34 -15.82
CA ALA A 288 23.80 9.40 -16.41
C ALA A 288 24.77 10.06 -17.41
N ASN A 289 24.33 11.11 -18.12
CA ASN A 289 25.16 11.85 -19.07
C ASN A 289 26.10 12.86 -18.38
N GLN A 290 25.64 13.50 -17.31
CA GLN A 290 26.39 14.57 -16.63
C GLN A 290 27.29 14.05 -15.50
N ASP A 291 26.86 13.03 -14.77
CA ASP A 291 27.62 12.36 -13.72
C ASP A 291 27.32 10.86 -13.72
N ALA A 292 27.98 10.14 -14.63
CA ALA A 292 27.82 8.70 -14.78
C ALA A 292 28.18 7.92 -13.50
N ALA A 293 29.18 8.39 -12.74
CA ALA A 293 29.61 7.73 -11.51
C ALA A 293 28.53 7.82 -10.43
N LEU A 294 27.94 9.00 -10.25
CA LEU A 294 26.80 9.21 -9.37
C LEU A 294 25.59 8.38 -9.82
N ALA A 295 25.25 8.39 -11.11
CA ALA A 295 24.15 7.62 -11.65
C ALA A 295 24.29 6.12 -11.36
N THR A 296 25.47 5.53 -11.62
CA THR A 296 25.75 4.11 -11.35
C THR A 296 25.71 3.78 -9.86
N ARG A 297 26.13 4.70 -8.99
CA ARG A 297 26.07 4.50 -7.54
C ARG A 297 24.62 4.49 -7.02
N LEU A 298 23.76 5.34 -7.55
CA LEU A 298 22.38 5.51 -7.07
C LEU A 298 21.40 4.47 -7.66
N LEU A 299 21.66 4.00 -8.89
CA LEU A 299 20.84 3.03 -9.60
C LEU A 299 21.49 1.64 -9.52
N PRO A 300 20.95 0.71 -8.71
CA PRO A 300 21.54 -0.61 -8.59
C PRO A 300 21.37 -1.41 -9.89
N GLY A 301 22.47 -1.88 -10.45
CA GLY A 301 22.46 -2.73 -11.65
C GLY A 301 22.10 -1.98 -12.94
N ASN A 302 21.85 -2.76 -14.00
CA ASN A 302 21.41 -2.23 -15.29
C ASN A 302 19.92 -2.50 -15.47
N VAL A 303 19.16 -1.47 -15.85
CA VAL A 303 17.72 -1.55 -16.09
C VAL A 303 17.47 -1.47 -17.60
N PRO A 304 17.10 -2.59 -18.25
CA PRO A 304 16.73 -2.56 -19.65
C PRO A 304 15.59 -1.57 -19.92
N PRO A 305 15.48 -1.04 -21.15
CA PRO A 305 14.38 -0.16 -21.51
C PRO A 305 13.07 -0.95 -21.58
N GLY A 306 12.06 -0.51 -20.82
CA GLY A 306 10.71 -1.05 -20.89
C GLY A 306 9.97 -0.89 -19.57
N THR A 307 8.63 -0.93 -19.61
CA THR A 307 7.80 -0.71 -18.42
C THR A 307 7.84 -1.92 -17.49
N ALA A 308 7.82 -3.13 -18.04
CA ALA A 308 7.87 -4.35 -17.26
C ALA A 308 9.21 -4.46 -16.52
N GLU A 309 10.32 -4.17 -17.21
CA GLU A 309 11.68 -4.21 -16.67
C GLU A 309 11.90 -3.09 -15.65
N GLY A 310 11.33 -1.90 -15.87
CA GLY A 310 11.34 -0.83 -14.88
C GLY A 310 10.56 -1.20 -13.61
N TRP A 311 9.44 -1.92 -13.75
CA TRP A 311 8.68 -2.43 -12.62
C TRP A 311 9.42 -3.57 -11.89
N ASP A 312 9.98 -4.54 -12.61
CA ASP A 312 10.76 -5.64 -12.03
C ASP A 312 11.95 -5.08 -11.22
N HIS A 313 12.64 -4.07 -11.77
CA HIS A 313 13.69 -3.34 -11.06
C HIS A 313 13.17 -2.68 -9.79
N HIS A 314 12.04 -1.97 -9.86
CA HIS A 314 11.44 -1.34 -8.69
C HIS A 314 11.10 -2.37 -7.60
N ALA A 315 10.41 -3.46 -7.96
CA ALA A 315 10.02 -4.52 -7.05
C ALA A 315 11.25 -5.18 -6.40
N SER A 316 12.32 -5.42 -7.18
CA SER A 316 13.58 -5.96 -6.65
C SER A 316 14.24 -5.01 -5.66
N VAL A 317 14.31 -3.71 -5.99
CA VAL A 317 14.90 -2.69 -5.09
C VAL A 317 14.10 -2.56 -3.80
N LEU A 318 12.77 -2.45 -3.89
CA LEU A 318 11.91 -2.31 -2.72
C LEU A 318 11.95 -3.58 -1.86
N SER A 319 11.86 -4.76 -2.47
CA SER A 319 11.96 -6.04 -1.75
C SER A 319 13.29 -6.16 -1.01
N GLY A 320 14.40 -5.81 -1.67
CA GLY A 320 15.72 -5.80 -1.05
C GLY A 320 15.86 -4.80 0.10
N LEU A 321 15.24 -3.62 -0.01
CA LEU A 321 15.18 -2.64 1.09
C LEU A 321 14.37 -3.20 2.28
N VAL A 322 13.16 -3.70 2.04
CA VAL A 322 12.31 -4.27 3.10
C VAL A 322 13.01 -5.45 3.78
N SER A 323 13.59 -6.37 3.03
CA SER A 323 14.34 -7.50 3.60
C SER A 323 15.57 -7.07 4.39
N SER A 324 16.25 -5.98 4.00
CA SER A 324 17.42 -5.47 4.75
C SER A 324 17.05 -4.80 6.07
N LEU A 325 15.78 -4.40 6.24
CA LEU A 325 15.25 -3.79 7.46
C LEU A 325 14.55 -4.81 8.38
N GLN A 326 14.57 -6.09 8.01
CA GLN A 326 14.04 -7.19 8.81
C GLN A 326 15.18 -8.05 9.40
N PRO A 327 15.08 -8.51 10.66
CA PRO A 327 14.01 -8.23 11.62
C PRO A 327 13.98 -6.77 12.09
N SER A 328 12.83 -6.31 12.58
CA SER A 328 12.62 -4.96 13.13
C SER A 328 13.42 -4.74 14.43
N GLY A 329 13.64 -3.47 14.80
CA GLY A 329 14.33 -3.10 16.05
C GLY A 329 15.35 -1.98 15.86
N SER A 330 16.15 -1.73 16.90
CA SER A 330 17.11 -0.61 16.96
C SER A 330 18.11 -0.59 15.80
N ASN A 331 18.69 -1.74 15.44
CA ASN A 331 19.64 -1.84 14.31
C ASN A 331 18.97 -1.48 12.97
N SER A 332 17.71 -1.89 12.77
CA SER A 332 16.95 -1.58 11.55
C SER A 332 16.54 -0.12 11.52
N TYR A 333 16.26 0.47 12.68
CA TYR A 333 16.09 1.91 12.83
C TYR A 333 17.36 2.68 12.45
N GLU A 334 18.52 2.34 13.03
CA GLU A 334 19.79 2.98 12.70
C GLU A 334 20.10 2.87 11.20
N SER A 335 19.87 1.68 10.63
CA SER A 335 20.06 1.42 9.20
C SER A 335 19.17 2.32 8.33
N LEU A 336 17.87 2.43 8.65
CA LEU A 336 16.96 3.29 7.88
C LEU A 336 17.27 4.78 8.07
N ARG A 337 17.65 5.20 9.29
CA ARG A 337 18.07 6.57 9.59
C ARG A 337 19.29 6.96 8.76
N ASP A 338 20.29 6.07 8.68
CA ASP A 338 21.50 6.28 7.88
C ASP A 338 21.20 6.32 6.38
N LEU A 339 20.27 5.46 5.91
CA LEU A 339 19.78 5.52 4.53
C LEU A 339 19.09 6.86 4.23
N TYR A 340 18.25 7.38 5.12
CA TYR A 340 17.64 8.70 4.96
C TYR A 340 18.67 9.83 4.95
N ALA A 341 19.64 9.81 5.85
CA ALA A 341 20.70 10.82 5.89
C ALA A 341 21.55 10.81 4.61
N THR A 342 21.90 9.61 4.13
CA THR A 342 22.64 9.42 2.87
C THR A 342 21.84 9.90 1.67
N ALA A 343 20.56 9.50 1.57
CA ALA A 343 19.68 9.90 0.49
C ALA A 343 19.50 11.41 0.40
N ARG A 344 19.36 12.10 1.54
CA ARG A 344 19.28 13.57 1.58
C ARG A 344 20.56 14.24 1.05
N THR A 345 21.73 13.68 1.39
CA THR A 345 23.01 14.15 0.85
C THR A 345 23.10 13.93 -0.66
N ASP A 346 22.73 12.73 -1.11
CA ASP A 346 22.78 12.36 -2.53
C ASP A 346 21.81 13.17 -3.40
N TRP A 347 20.65 13.54 -2.86
CA TRP A 347 19.75 14.46 -3.53
C TRP A 347 20.37 15.84 -3.78
N GLY A 348 21.19 16.34 -2.86
CA GLY A 348 21.95 17.58 -3.08
C GLY A 348 22.95 17.44 -4.23
N LEU A 349 23.61 16.29 -4.34
CA LEU A 349 24.53 16.01 -5.46
C LEU A 349 23.81 15.91 -6.81
N VAL A 350 22.65 15.24 -6.83
CA VAL A 350 21.81 15.14 -8.04
C VAL A 350 21.31 16.52 -8.46
N ALA A 351 20.75 17.30 -7.53
CA ALA A 351 20.26 18.65 -7.80
C ALA A 351 21.37 19.55 -8.37
N ASN A 352 22.59 19.49 -7.83
CA ASN A 352 23.74 20.22 -8.35
C ASN A 352 24.19 19.75 -9.73
N SER A 353 24.04 18.46 -10.02
CA SER A 353 24.44 17.87 -11.31
C SER A 353 23.47 18.27 -12.41
N ILE A 354 22.17 18.00 -12.23
CA ILE A 354 21.16 18.12 -13.29
C ILE A 354 20.24 19.33 -13.19
N GLY A 355 20.39 20.15 -12.14
CA GLY A 355 19.58 21.37 -11.94
C GLY A 355 18.12 21.11 -11.55
N CYS A 356 17.79 19.93 -11.02
CA CYS A 356 16.45 19.63 -10.51
C CYS A 356 16.23 20.21 -9.10
N ALA A 357 14.98 20.44 -8.72
CA ALA A 357 14.67 20.81 -7.34
C ALA A 357 15.02 19.63 -6.40
N PRO A 358 15.58 19.88 -5.21
CA PRO A 358 15.80 18.83 -4.23
C PRO A 358 14.44 18.40 -3.65
N GLU A 359 13.87 17.31 -4.18
CA GLU A 359 12.59 16.76 -3.70
C GLU A 359 12.74 16.00 -2.37
N ALA A 360 13.98 15.73 -1.95
CA ALA A 360 14.32 14.97 -0.74
C ALA A 360 13.68 15.53 0.54
N ASP A 361 13.79 16.85 0.73
CA ASP A 361 13.50 17.47 2.03
C ASP A 361 11.99 17.51 2.32
N ALA A 362 11.14 17.42 1.29
CA ALA A 362 9.70 17.49 1.46
C ALA A 362 9.10 16.21 2.05
N TRP A 363 9.71 15.04 1.83
CA TRP A 363 9.13 13.76 2.28
C TRP A 363 10.09 12.94 3.15
N LEU A 364 11.38 12.82 2.80
CA LEU A 364 12.35 12.05 3.61
C LEU A 364 12.53 12.66 5.00
N ARG A 365 12.45 13.99 5.11
CA ARG A 365 12.55 14.68 6.40
C ARG A 365 11.42 14.27 7.34
N GLU A 366 10.18 14.28 6.87
CA GLU A 366 9.02 13.95 7.69
C GLU A 366 9.01 12.47 8.07
N LEU A 367 9.42 11.58 7.14
CA LEU A 367 9.62 10.16 7.45
C LEU A 367 10.69 9.95 8.52
N ALA A 368 11.83 10.63 8.41
CA ALA A 368 12.92 10.55 9.39
C ALA A 368 12.48 11.08 10.76
N LEU A 369 11.81 12.25 10.82
CA LEU A 369 11.31 12.84 12.06
C LEU A 369 10.26 11.97 12.75
N GLY A 370 9.38 11.32 11.97
CA GLY A 370 8.39 10.38 12.50
C GLY A 370 9.04 9.11 13.05
N LEU A 371 10.04 8.59 12.33
CA LEU A 371 10.83 7.44 12.74
C LEU A 371 11.65 7.73 14.02
N ASP A 372 12.33 8.87 14.09
CA ASP A 372 13.12 9.30 15.27
C ASP A 372 12.21 9.45 16.50
N ARG A 373 11.01 10.00 16.31
CA ARG A 373 10.01 10.11 17.38
C ARG A 373 9.58 8.73 17.89
N PHE A 374 9.35 7.78 16.98
CA PHE A 374 9.04 6.39 17.34
C PHE A 374 10.20 5.71 18.07
N ALA A 375 11.44 5.83 17.56
CA ALA A 375 12.63 5.30 18.20
C ALA A 375 12.79 5.83 19.64
N SER A 376 12.56 7.13 19.85
CA SER A 376 12.56 7.74 21.18
C SER A 376 11.48 7.18 22.11
N THR A 377 10.33 6.74 21.60
CA THR A 377 9.27 6.12 22.43
C THR A 377 9.60 4.67 22.78
N GLU A 378 10.31 3.94 21.91
CA GLU A 378 10.75 2.57 22.15
C GLU A 378 12.07 2.50 22.96
N GLY A 379 12.76 3.63 23.13
CA GLY A 379 14.04 3.70 23.86
C GLY A 379 15.25 3.24 23.05
N TRP A 380 15.23 3.43 21.72
CA TRP A 380 16.32 3.10 20.80
C TRP A 380 17.35 4.21 20.64
#